data_AF-A0A0A9D2E9-F1
#
_entry.id   AF-A0A0A9D2E9-F1
#
_cell.length_a   1.000
_cell.length_b   1.000
_cell.length_c   1.000
_cell.angle_alpha   90.00
_cell.angle_beta   90.00
_cell.angle_gamma   90.00
#
_symmetry.space_group_name_H-M   'P 1'
#
loop_
_entity.id
_entity.type
_entity.pdbx_description
1 polymer ?
#
loop_
_entity_poly.entity_id
_entity_poly.type
_entity_poly.pdbx_seq_one_letter_code
_entity_poly.pdbx_strand_id
1 'polypeptide(L)'
;MELALTHINISRNRGGIRAAHLVSRLILQAPNLVSVNAAANLLPPESLEIICNTLKQRTCNLERVDLTDNLHLSGASFPAFLEFKKHGKPILVVPSYSSTCAPYDDDP
;
A
#
# COMPACT_ATOMS: atom_id res chain seq x y z
N MET A 1 -20.81 -4.18 -23.28
CA MET A 1 -19.55 -4.07 -22.51
C MET A 1 -19.91 -3.47 -21.17
N GLU A 2 -19.71 -4.22 -20.09
CA GLU A 2 -19.92 -3.70 -18.74
C GLU A 2 -18.67 -2.91 -18.33
N LEU A 3 -18.86 -1.69 -17.83
CA LEU A 3 -17.74 -0.84 -17.41
C LEU A 3 -17.23 -1.34 -16.05
N ALA A 4 -15.98 -1.79 -15.99
CA ALA A 4 -15.38 -2.31 -14.75
C ALA A 4 -14.16 -1.48 -14.33
N LEU A 5 -14.10 -1.10 -13.05
CA LEU A 5 -12.93 -0.46 -12.48
C LEU A 5 -11.83 -1.52 -12.25
N THR A 6 -10.76 -1.44 -13.02
CA THR A 6 -9.63 -2.39 -12.95
C THR A 6 -8.36 -1.75 -12.37
N HIS A 7 -8.13 -0.48 -12.65
CA HIS A 7 -6.94 0.25 -12.22
C HIS A 7 -7.37 1.62 -11.71
N ILE A 8 -6.80 2.06 -10.60
CA ILE A 8 -7.05 3.40 -10.07
C ILE A 8 -5.79 4.02 -9.48
N ASN A 9 -5.58 5.30 -9.78
CA ASN A 9 -4.49 6.08 -9.25
C ASN A 9 -5.05 7.26 -8.43
N ILE A 10 -4.83 7.21 -7.13
CA ILE A 10 -5.14 8.27 -6.17
C ILE A 10 -3.86 8.81 -5.51
N SER A 11 -2.69 8.57 -6.10
CA SER A 11 -1.40 9.01 -5.55
C SER A 11 -1.28 10.53 -5.47
N ARG A 12 -0.34 11.01 -4.64
CA ARG A 12 0.00 12.43 -4.49
C ARG A 12 -1.18 13.31 -4.07
N ASN A 13 -2.06 12.74 -3.26
CA ASN A 13 -3.13 13.46 -2.59
C ASN A 13 -2.77 13.67 -1.12
N ARG A 14 -3.54 14.48 -0.40
CA ARG A 14 -3.38 14.66 1.06
C ARG A 14 -4.50 13.91 1.80
N GLY A 15 -4.74 12.67 1.43
CA GLY A 15 -5.89 11.89 1.88
C GLY A 15 -5.82 11.43 3.33
N GLY A 16 -4.62 11.29 3.91
CA GLY A 16 -4.43 10.80 5.27
C GLY A 16 -5.12 9.45 5.48
N ILE A 17 -5.66 9.24 6.68
CA ILE A 17 -6.41 8.01 7.01
C ILE A 17 -7.60 7.75 6.07
N ARG A 18 -8.20 8.80 5.47
CA ARG A 18 -9.34 8.65 4.55
C ARG A 18 -8.92 7.95 3.25
N ALA A 19 -7.68 8.12 2.81
CA ALA A 19 -7.17 7.39 1.66
C ALA A 19 -7.11 5.88 1.95
N ALA A 20 -6.71 5.46 3.16
CA ALA A 20 -6.74 4.05 3.56
C ALA A 20 -8.16 3.47 3.49
N HIS A 21 -9.15 4.18 4.04
CA HIS A 21 -10.55 3.76 3.95
C HIS A 21 -11.09 3.72 2.50
N LEU A 22 -10.66 4.65 1.65
CA LEU A 22 -11.01 4.63 0.24
C LEU A 22 -10.43 3.40 -0.45
N VAL A 23 -9.14 3.10 -0.23
CA VAL A 23 -8.49 1.88 -0.73
C VAL A 23 -9.26 0.64 -0.27
N SER A 24 -9.64 0.56 1.01
CA SER A 24 -10.44 -0.56 1.52
C SER A 24 -11.78 -0.70 0.81
N ARG A 25 -12.52 0.40 0.63
CA ARG A 25 -13.81 0.38 -0.10
C ARG A 25 -13.63 -0.07 -1.54
N LEU A 26 -12.59 0.41 -2.22
CA LEU A 26 -12.28 0.00 -3.59
C LEU A 26 -12.02 -1.52 -3.67
N ILE A 27 -11.19 -2.06 -2.78
CA ILE A 27 -10.90 -3.50 -2.72
C ILE A 27 -12.17 -4.31 -2.48
N LEU A 28 -13.04 -3.86 -1.57
CA LEU A 28 -14.27 -4.57 -1.23
C LEU A 28 -15.38 -4.46 -2.28
N GLN A 29 -15.46 -3.35 -3.01
CA GLN A 29 -16.60 -3.06 -3.90
C GLN A 29 -16.28 -3.25 -5.39
N ALA A 30 -15.01 -3.23 -5.80
CA ALA A 30 -14.61 -3.42 -7.18
C ALA A 30 -14.06 -4.85 -7.40
N PRO A 31 -14.89 -5.82 -7.83
CA PRO A 31 -14.49 -7.22 -7.98
C PRO A 31 -13.37 -7.43 -9.00
N ASN A 32 -13.28 -6.56 -10.00
CA ASN A 32 -12.32 -6.63 -11.10
C ASN A 32 -11.08 -5.75 -10.87
N LEU A 33 -10.93 -5.20 -9.66
CA LEU A 33 -9.80 -4.33 -9.33
C LEU A 33 -8.51 -5.14 -9.32
N VAL A 34 -7.58 -4.73 -10.17
CA VAL A 34 -6.25 -5.33 -10.36
C VAL A 34 -5.21 -4.50 -9.62
N SER A 35 -5.29 -3.17 -9.68
CA SER A 35 -4.30 -2.32 -9.03
C SER A 35 -4.84 -1.02 -8.45
N VAL A 36 -4.22 -0.60 -7.35
CA VAL A 36 -4.45 0.68 -6.69
C VAL A 36 -3.10 1.36 -6.46
N ASN A 37 -2.95 2.59 -6.95
CA ASN A 37 -1.82 3.44 -6.58
C ASN A 37 -2.30 4.50 -5.57
N ALA A 38 -1.85 4.37 -4.32
CA ALA A 38 -2.10 5.30 -3.23
C ALA A 38 -0.80 5.87 -2.63
N ALA A 39 0.26 5.93 -3.45
CA ALA A 39 1.53 6.51 -3.05
C ALA A 39 1.40 7.98 -2.64
N ALA A 40 2.26 8.46 -1.75
CA ALA A 40 2.31 9.86 -1.30
C ALA A 40 0.94 10.44 -0.88
N ASN A 41 0.22 9.74 0.01
CA ASN A 41 -1.09 10.15 0.52
C ASN A 41 -1.09 10.68 1.97
N LEU A 42 0.09 10.79 2.60
CA LEU A 42 0.23 11.09 4.02
C LEU A 42 -0.47 10.06 4.92
N LEU A 43 -0.45 8.78 4.53
CA LEU A 43 -1.06 7.70 5.30
C LEU A 43 -0.41 7.58 6.69
N PRO A 44 -1.16 7.69 7.80
CA PRO A 44 -0.63 7.42 9.13
C PRO A 44 -0.43 5.92 9.36
N PRO A 45 0.38 5.48 10.35
CA PRO A 45 0.74 4.07 10.56
C PRO A 45 -0.45 3.11 10.67
N GLU A 46 -1.54 3.54 11.30
CA GLU A 46 -2.78 2.77 11.50
C GLU A 46 -3.45 2.39 10.16
N SER A 47 -3.12 3.09 9.08
CA SER A 47 -3.61 2.79 7.72
C SER A 47 -3.24 1.39 7.26
N LEU A 48 -2.06 0.88 7.66
CA LEU A 48 -1.62 -0.45 7.27
C LEU A 48 -2.53 -1.54 7.83
N GLU A 49 -2.95 -1.41 9.09
CA GLU A 49 -3.86 -2.37 9.72
C GLU A 49 -5.21 -2.40 8.99
N ILE A 50 -5.76 -1.23 8.65
CA ILE A 50 -7.03 -1.11 7.90
C ILE A 50 -6.93 -1.83 6.55
N ILE A 51 -5.86 -1.55 5.79
CA ILE A 51 -5.66 -2.13 4.46
C ILE A 51 -5.42 -3.64 4.57
N CYS A 52 -4.57 -4.09 5.49
CA CYS A 52 -4.27 -5.52 5.67
C CYS A 52 -5.50 -6.31 6.12
N ASN A 53 -6.31 -5.78 7.06
CA ASN A 53 -7.57 -6.41 7.45
C ASN A 53 -8.55 -6.51 6.28
N THR A 54 -8.53 -5.53 5.37
CA THR A 54 -9.34 -5.59 4.15
C THR A 54 -8.82 -6.66 3.19
N LEU A 55 -7.51 -6.76 3.00
CA LEU A 55 -6.91 -7.79 2.15
C LEU A 55 -7.19 -9.20 2.69
N LYS A 56 -7.20 -9.41 4.02
CA LYS A 56 -7.62 -10.68 4.62
C LYS A 56 -9.06 -11.07 4.27
N GLN A 57 -9.94 -10.09 4.04
CA GLN A 57 -11.32 -10.34 3.63
C GLN A 57 -11.43 -10.60 2.12
N ARG A 58 -10.65 -9.89 1.28
CA ARG A 58 -10.78 -9.98 -0.18
C ARG A 58 -9.50 -9.55 -0.92
N THR A 59 -9.00 -10.41 -1.82
CA THR A 59 -7.89 -10.10 -2.75
C THR A 59 -8.04 -10.69 -4.16
N CYS A 60 -9.18 -11.30 -4.51
CA CYS A 60 -9.29 -12.25 -5.62
C CYS A 60 -8.61 -11.81 -6.94
N ASN A 61 -8.82 -10.56 -7.37
CA ASN A 61 -8.23 -10.03 -8.60
C ASN A 61 -7.05 -9.07 -8.38
N LEU A 62 -6.85 -8.61 -7.14
CA LEU A 62 -5.89 -7.56 -6.81
C LEU A 62 -4.45 -8.08 -6.87
N GLU A 63 -3.63 -7.44 -7.69
CA GLU A 63 -2.22 -7.77 -7.88
C GLU A 63 -1.29 -6.74 -7.24
N ARG A 64 -1.73 -5.48 -7.09
CA ARG A 64 -0.88 -4.41 -6.56
C ARG A 64 -1.65 -3.35 -5.78
N VAL A 65 -1.17 -3.03 -4.59
CA VAL A 65 -1.51 -1.82 -3.84
C VAL A 65 -0.22 -1.09 -3.52
N ASP A 66 0.00 0.03 -4.20
CA ASP A 66 1.19 0.84 -4.04
C ASP A 66 0.97 1.90 -2.95
N LEU A 67 1.72 1.78 -1.86
CA LEU A 67 1.71 2.70 -0.71
C LEU A 67 3.06 3.41 -0.55
N THR A 68 3.92 3.39 -1.57
CA THR A 68 5.23 4.08 -1.55
C THR A 68 5.09 5.57 -1.24
N ASP A 69 6.17 6.23 -0.81
CA ASP A 69 6.20 7.65 -0.44
C ASP A 69 5.25 8.07 0.70
N ASN A 70 4.64 7.11 1.42
CA ASN A 70 3.94 7.36 2.68
C ASN A 70 4.90 7.16 3.85
N LEU A 71 5.78 8.13 4.09
CA LEU A 71 6.94 8.00 5.00
C LEU A 71 6.59 7.48 6.40
N HIS A 72 5.42 7.80 6.94
CA HIS A 72 4.97 7.31 8.25
C HIS A 72 4.76 5.78 8.30
N LEU A 73 4.61 5.12 7.15
CA LEU A 73 4.49 3.67 7.06
C LEU A 73 5.82 2.94 7.15
N SER A 74 6.95 3.64 6.96
CA SER A 74 8.27 3.02 7.00
C SER A 74 8.57 2.39 8.37
N GLY A 75 8.10 2.99 9.48
CA GLY A 75 8.35 2.51 10.85
C GLY A 75 7.35 1.52 11.40
N ALA A 76 6.32 1.18 10.63
CA ALA A 76 5.36 0.18 11.06
C ALA A 76 6.00 -1.21 10.96
N SER A 77 6.41 -1.77 12.10
CA SER A 77 6.77 -3.18 12.25
C SER A 77 5.52 -4.06 12.08
N PHE A 78 4.97 -4.09 10.86
CA PHE A 78 3.76 -4.84 10.55
C PHE A 78 4.08 -5.93 9.52
N PRO A 79 4.71 -7.05 9.92
CA PRO A 79 5.14 -8.10 8.99
C PRO A 79 3.98 -8.74 8.21
N ALA A 80 2.73 -8.58 8.66
CA ALA A 80 1.56 -9.14 7.99
C ALA A 80 1.38 -8.64 6.54
N PHE A 81 1.89 -7.47 6.13
CA PHE A 81 1.79 -7.11 4.71
C PHE A 81 2.55 -8.07 3.77
N LEU A 82 3.57 -8.79 4.27
CA LEU A 82 4.34 -9.78 3.51
C LEU A 82 3.55 -11.06 3.19
N GLU A 83 2.43 -11.28 3.89
CA GLU A 83 1.57 -12.45 3.71
C GLU A 83 0.75 -12.38 2.41
N PHE A 84 0.48 -11.16 1.92
CA PHE A 84 -0.32 -10.93 0.74
C PHE A 84 0.51 -11.07 -0.52
N LYS A 85 0.38 -12.20 -1.21
CA LYS A 85 1.07 -12.47 -2.48
C LYS A 85 0.10 -12.92 -3.56
N LYS A 86 0.38 -12.52 -4.80
CA LYS A 86 -0.28 -13.03 -6.00
C LYS A 86 0.76 -13.34 -7.07
N HIS A 87 0.67 -14.54 -7.65
CA HIS A 87 1.68 -15.06 -8.60
C HIS A 87 3.12 -14.98 -8.07
N GLY A 88 3.31 -15.25 -6.77
CA GLY A 88 4.62 -15.18 -6.10
C GLY A 88 5.13 -13.76 -5.80
N LYS A 89 4.43 -12.70 -6.20
CA LYS A 89 4.80 -11.30 -5.97
C LYS A 89 3.97 -10.69 -4.83
N PRO A 90 4.54 -9.79 -4.01
CA PRO A 90 3.78 -9.10 -2.96
C PRO A 90 2.72 -8.19 -3.59
N ILE A 91 1.51 -8.24 -3.03
CA ILE A 91 0.40 -7.34 -3.42
C ILE A 91 0.66 -5.95 -2.85
N LEU A 92 1.01 -5.86 -1.57
CA LEU A 92 1.25 -4.59 -0.90
C LEU A 92 2.69 -4.14 -1.11
N VAL A 93 2.89 -2.92 -1.62
CA VAL A 93 4.21 -2.29 -1.76
C VAL A 93 4.27 -1.11 -0.81
N VAL A 94 5.13 -1.21 0.19
CA VAL A 94 5.29 -0.20 1.24
C VAL A 94 6.62 0.56 1.06
N PRO A 95 6.76 1.76 1.61
CA PRO A 95 8.03 2.49 1.57
C PRO A 95 9.13 1.67 2.25
N SER A 96 10.23 1.42 1.56
CA SER A 96 11.44 0.88 2.17
C SER A 96 12.21 1.99 2.86
N TYR A 97 12.77 1.71 4.03
CA TYR A 97 13.90 2.49 4.51
C TYR A 97 15.06 2.29 3.54
N SER A 98 15.43 3.33 2.80
CA SER A 98 16.79 3.39 2.28
C SER A 98 17.70 3.57 3.49
N SER A 99 18.28 2.48 3.97
CA SER A 99 19.41 2.52 4.92
C SER A 99 20.64 3.05 4.18
N THR A 100 20.62 4.34 3.83
CA THR A 100 21.81 5.12 3.47
C THR A 100 22.13 6.03 4.65
N CYS A 101 22.41 5.40 5.79
CA CYS A 101 23.31 5.97 6.78
C CYS A 101 24.54 5.07 6.74
N ALA A 102 25.30 5.16 5.65
CA ALA A 102 26.69 4.71 5.72
C ALA A 102 27.34 5.63 6.77
N PRO A 103 27.96 5.09 7.84
CA PRO A 103 28.70 5.93 8.76
C PRO A 103 29.78 6.65 7.95
N TYR A 104 29.88 7.97 8.12
CA TYR A 104 30.97 8.75 7.57
C TYR A 104 32.28 8.08 8.00
N ASP A 105 33.05 7.65 7.01
CA ASP A 105 34.42 7.19 7.16
C ASP A 105 35.28 8.43 7.39
N ASP A 106 35.22 8.96 8.60
CA ASP A 106 36.19 9.95 9.09
C ASP A 106 37.50 9.19 9.36
N ASP A 107 38.23 8.87 8.29
CA ASP A 107 39.64 8.48 8.38
C ASP A 107 40.47 9.78 8.53
N PRO A 108 41.32 9.90 9.57
CA PRO A 108 42.00 11.13 9.98
C PRO A 108 43.14 11.60 9.07
#